data_AF-A0A660XX33-F1
#
_entry.id   AF-A0A660XX33-F1
#
_cell.length_a   1.000
_cell.length_b   1.000
_cell.length_c   1.000
_cell.angle_alpha   90.00
_cell.angle_beta   90.00
_cell.angle_gamma   90.00
#
_symmetry.space_group_name_H-M   'P 1'
#
loop_
_entity.id
_entity.type
_entity.pdbx_description
1 polymer ?
#
loop_
_entity_poly.entity_id
_entity_poly.type
_entity_poly.pdbx_seq_one_letter_code
_entity_poly.pdbx_strand_id
1 'polypeptide(L)'
;IDEPERIWNPSVVKVVADRRGYALYFSRSPVPFLRDVPREVWWERGIFLEHIGLYAYTREFLLTLSGLPPTPLELAEKLEQLRALEHGYRIAVVETDYESFGVDTPEDLEEARRRADIRGAK
;
A
#
# COMPACT_ATOMS: atom_id res chain seq x y z
N ILE A 1 -3.45 -9.75 -0.78
CA ILE A 1 -2.78 -9.99 0.53
C ILE A 1 -3.13 -11.41 0.90
N ASP A 2 -2.11 -12.26 0.92
CA ASP A 2 -2.32 -13.71 0.84
C ASP A 2 -1.91 -14.42 2.13
N GLU A 3 -1.40 -13.64 3.10
CA GLU A 3 -1.07 -14.08 4.45
C GLU A 3 -1.91 -13.31 5.48
N PRO A 4 -2.56 -13.99 6.44
CA PRO A 4 -3.43 -13.36 7.43
C PRO A 4 -2.77 -12.23 8.22
N GLU A 5 -1.50 -12.41 8.60
CA GLU A 5 -0.75 -11.50 9.46
C GLU A 5 -0.51 -10.15 8.78
N ARG A 6 -0.37 -10.14 7.45
CA ARG A 6 -0.11 -8.92 6.66
C ARG A 6 -1.28 -7.95 6.70
N ILE A 7 -2.52 -8.43 6.85
CA ILE A 7 -3.70 -7.55 6.97
C ILE A 7 -3.57 -6.65 8.19
N TRP A 8 -3.11 -7.23 9.30
CA TRP A 8 -2.99 -6.56 10.60
C TRP A 8 -1.66 -5.80 10.76
N ASN A 9 -0.68 -6.06 9.91
CA ASN A 9 0.61 -5.39 9.96
C ASN A 9 0.48 -3.90 9.54
N PRO A 10 0.79 -2.92 10.41
CA PRO A 10 0.70 -1.50 10.09
C PRO A 10 1.82 -1.02 9.14
N SER A 11 2.89 -1.80 8.94
CA SER A 11 3.90 -1.55 7.91
C SER A 11 3.36 -1.87 6.51
N VAL A 12 2.39 -2.77 6.39
CA VAL A 12 1.69 -3.08 5.15
C VAL A 12 0.56 -2.08 4.97
N VAL A 13 0.68 -1.18 4.00
CA VAL A 13 -0.35 -0.18 3.71
C VAL A 13 -1.46 -0.85 2.88
N LYS A 14 -2.70 -0.69 3.33
CA LYS A 14 -3.88 -1.15 2.61
C LYS A 14 -4.46 -0.02 1.76
N VAL A 15 -5.02 -0.38 0.60
CA VAL A 15 -5.72 0.56 -0.28
C VAL A 15 -7.12 0.05 -0.59
N VAL A 16 -8.09 0.96 -0.62
CA VAL A 16 -9.42 0.71 -1.18
C VAL A 16 -9.62 1.60 -2.40
N ALA A 17 -10.21 1.06 -3.46
CA ALA A 17 -10.41 1.76 -4.73
C ALA A 17 -11.88 1.75 -5.17
N ASP A 18 -12.24 2.74 -5.98
CA ASP A 18 -13.53 2.79 -6.65
C ASP A 18 -13.56 1.80 -7.83
N ARG A 19 -14.76 1.58 -8.39
CA ARG A 19 -14.96 0.67 -9.54
C ARG A 19 -14.30 1.15 -10.85
N ARG A 20 -13.70 2.34 -10.84
CA ARG A 20 -12.99 2.93 -11.98
C ARG A 20 -11.47 2.89 -11.79
N GLY A 21 -10.98 2.24 -10.73
CA GLY A 21 -9.56 2.11 -10.44
C GLY A 21 -8.93 3.38 -9.85
N TYR A 22 -9.70 4.23 -9.16
CA TYR A 22 -9.14 5.32 -8.37
C TYR A 22 -9.14 4.99 -6.88
N ALA A 23 -8.01 5.22 -6.21
CA ALA A 23 -7.94 5.07 -4.77
C ALA A 23 -8.97 5.98 -4.08
N LEU A 24 -9.74 5.38 -3.17
CA LEU A 24 -10.64 6.08 -2.26
C LEU A 24 -9.89 6.45 -0.97
N TYR A 25 -9.04 5.56 -0.46
CA TYR A 25 -8.27 5.78 0.76
C TYR A 25 -7.10 4.80 0.89
N PHE A 26 -6.04 5.23 1.59
CA PHE A 26 -4.91 4.41 2.01
C PHE A 26 -4.84 4.40 3.54
N SER A 27 -4.55 3.25 4.15
CA SER A 27 -4.47 3.15 5.60
C SER A 27 -3.49 2.08 6.06
N ARG A 28 -2.85 2.32 7.20
CA ARG A 28 -2.14 1.28 7.96
C ARG A 28 -3.12 0.37 8.70
N SER A 29 -4.34 0.83 8.94
CA SER A 29 -5.41 -0.02 9.47
C SER A 29 -5.97 -0.95 8.39
N PRO A 30 -6.52 -2.12 8.77
CA PRO A 30 -7.25 -2.99 7.85
C PRO A 30 -8.44 -2.26 7.23
N VAL A 31 -8.43 -2.11 5.91
CA VAL A 31 -9.54 -1.55 5.13
C VAL A 31 -9.83 -2.44 3.92
N PRO A 32 -11.11 -2.69 3.59
CA PRO A 32 -12.31 -2.23 4.29
C PRO A 32 -12.57 -3.02 5.59
N PHE A 33 -13.30 -2.40 6.53
CA PHE A 33 -13.80 -3.11 7.70
C PHE A 33 -14.95 -4.05 7.29
N LEU A 34 -14.84 -5.34 7.63
CA LEU A 34 -15.89 -6.32 7.35
C LEU A 34 -16.82 -6.48 8.56
N ARG A 35 -17.98 -5.82 8.50
CA ARG A 35 -18.94 -5.76 9.61
C ARG A 35 -19.48 -7.11 10.06
N ASP A 36 -19.88 -7.94 9.10
CA ASP A 36 -20.61 -9.19 9.36
C ASP A 36 -19.72 -10.42 9.22
N VAL A 37 -18.41 -10.23 9.31
CA VAL A 37 -17.41 -11.30 9.14
C VAL A 37 -16.50 -11.32 10.37
N PRO A 38 -16.37 -12.46 11.08
CA PRO A 38 -15.39 -12.60 12.16
C PRO A 38 -13.97 -12.29 11.68
N ARG A 39 -13.18 -11.57 12.49
CA ARG A 39 -11.84 -11.08 12.10
C ARG A 39 -10.88 -12.20 11.71
N GLU A 40 -11.08 -13.37 12.29
CA GLU A 40 -10.27 -14.58 12.13
C GLU A 40 -10.31 -15.11 10.69
N VAL A 41 -11.38 -14.83 9.94
CA VAL A 41 -11.58 -15.29 8.56
C VAL A 41 -11.51 -14.16 7.53
N TRP A 42 -11.01 -12.97 7.92
CA TRP A 42 -10.90 -11.84 7.00
C TRP A 42 -9.95 -12.11 5.84
N TRP A 43 -8.87 -12.84 6.08
CA TRP A 43 -7.85 -13.17 5.08
C TRP A 43 -8.41 -14.02 3.94
N GLU A 44 -9.33 -14.94 4.25
CA GLU A 44 -9.97 -15.83 3.28
C GLU A 44 -10.88 -15.09 2.29
N ARG A 45 -11.23 -13.82 2.58
CA ARG A 45 -12.12 -13.04 1.71
C ARG A 45 -11.42 -12.49 0.47
N GLY A 46 -10.10 -12.36 0.47
CA GLY A 46 -9.34 -11.89 -0.70
C GLY A 46 -9.62 -10.45 -1.13
N ILE A 47 -10.20 -9.61 -0.27
CA ILE A 47 -10.57 -8.22 -0.62
C ILE A 47 -9.55 -7.17 -0.20
N PHE A 48 -8.52 -7.56 0.55
CA PHE A 48 -7.52 -6.63 1.06
C PHE A 48 -6.39 -6.46 0.05
N LEU A 49 -6.24 -5.24 -0.45
CA LEU A 49 -5.19 -4.87 -1.39
C LEU A 49 -4.03 -4.23 -0.64
N GLU A 50 -2.82 -4.71 -0.91
CA GLU A 50 -1.58 -4.10 -0.46
C GLU A 50 -1.17 -3.01 -1.44
N HIS A 51 -0.82 -1.84 -0.90
CA HIS A 51 -0.26 -0.76 -1.68
C HIS A 51 1.24 -0.97 -1.87
N ILE A 52 1.68 -1.06 -3.13
CA ILE A 52 3.09 -1.10 -3.50
C ILE A 52 3.54 0.33 -3.81
N GLY A 53 4.63 0.77 -3.18
CA GLY A 53 5.17 2.14 -3.27
C GLY A 53 5.76 2.56 -4.62
N LEU A 54 5.20 2.10 -5.74
CA LEU A 54 5.57 2.52 -7.09
C LEU A 54 4.56 3.55 -7.60
N TYR A 55 5.07 4.69 -8.05
CA TYR A 55 4.24 5.78 -8.54
C TYR A 55 4.72 6.30 -9.89
N ALA A 56 3.77 6.73 -10.71
CA ALA A 56 4.01 7.46 -11.95
C ALA A 56 3.32 8.82 -11.87
N TYR A 57 4.10 9.88 -12.06
CA TYR A 57 3.61 11.25 -12.03
C TYR A 57 4.01 11.98 -13.31
N THR A 58 3.16 12.90 -13.77
CA THR A 58 3.63 13.93 -14.69
C THR A 58 4.54 14.89 -13.95
N ARG A 59 5.47 15.53 -14.67
CA ARG A 59 6.38 16.51 -14.07
C ARG A 59 5.61 17.65 -13.41
N GLU A 60 4.59 18.16 -14.09
CA GLU A 60 3.77 19.29 -13.65
C GLU A 60 3.04 18.95 -12.34
N PHE A 61 2.48 17.75 -12.27
CA PHE A 61 1.79 17.31 -11.07
C PHE A 61 2.75 17.05 -9.91
N LEU A 62 3.94 16.47 -10.16
CA LEU A 62 4.93 16.25 -9.12
C LEU A 62 5.37 17.57 -8.46
N LEU A 63 5.62 18.62 -9.27
CA LEU A 63 5.92 19.96 -8.74
C LEU A 63 4.76 20.53 -7.95
N THR A 64 3.52 20.32 -8.40
CA THR A 64 2.32 20.73 -7.67
C THR A 64 2.23 20.03 -6.32
N LEU A 65 2.32 18.69 -6.29
CA LEU A 65 2.25 17.86 -5.10
C LEU A 65 3.32 18.24 -4.06
N SER A 66 4.55 18.51 -4.52
CA SER A 66 5.64 18.95 -3.63
C SER A 66 5.38 20.29 -2.93
N GLY A 67 4.57 21.16 -3.56
CA GLY A 67 4.20 22.46 -3.01
C GLY A 67 2.96 22.45 -2.11
N LEU A 68 2.21 21.33 -2.07
CA LEU A 68 1.02 21.23 -1.24
C LEU A 68 1.42 21.11 0.24
N PRO A 69 0.71 21.81 1.15
CA PRO A 69 0.95 21.65 2.58
C PRO A 69 0.55 20.24 3.05
N PRO A 70 1.25 19.69 4.05
CA PRO A 70 0.85 18.42 4.66
C PRO A 70 -0.56 18.47 5.23
N THR A 71 -1.21 17.32 5.27
CA THR A 71 -2.63 17.21 5.59
C THR A 71 -2.88 16.31 6.82
N PRO A 72 -4.01 16.45 7.54
CA PRO A 72 -4.26 15.69 8.75
C PRO A 72 -4.15 14.16 8.60
N LEU A 73 -4.69 13.58 7.53
CA LEU A 73 -4.62 12.12 7.31
C LEU A 73 -3.21 11.69 6.93
N GLU A 74 -2.50 12.46 6.09
CA GLU A 74 -1.07 12.23 5.84
C GLU A 74 -0.27 12.19 7.15
N LEU A 75 -0.48 13.15 8.04
CA LEU A 75 0.26 13.23 9.29
C LEU A 75 -0.09 12.11 10.27
N ALA A 76 -1.36 11.70 10.32
CA ALA A 76 -1.86 10.64 11.19
C ALA A 76 -1.40 9.26 10.73
N GLU A 77 -1.52 8.96 9.43
CA GLU A 77 -1.16 7.66 8.86
C GLU A 77 0.33 7.59 8.48
N LYS A 78 1.04 8.73 8.41
CA LYS A 78 2.39 8.83 7.84
C LYS A 78 2.45 8.26 6.42
N LEU A 79 1.54 8.76 5.56
CA LEU A 79 1.38 8.34 4.16
C LEU A 79 1.25 9.58 3.25
N GLU A 80 2.32 9.91 2.52
CA GLU A 80 2.40 11.13 1.69
C GLU A 80 1.32 11.21 0.60
N GLN A 81 0.91 10.07 0.04
CA GLN A 81 -0.10 10.03 -1.01
C GLN A 81 -1.49 10.49 -0.53
N LEU A 82 -1.75 10.47 0.78
CA LEU A 82 -2.99 11.04 1.34
C LEU A 82 -3.06 12.55 1.16
N ARG A 83 -1.91 13.24 1.06
CA ARG A 83 -1.85 14.67 0.71
C ARG A 83 -2.58 14.96 -0.59
N ALA A 84 -2.30 14.16 -1.63
CA ALA A 84 -2.94 14.34 -2.92
C ALA A 84 -4.47 14.14 -2.81
N LEU A 85 -4.92 13.10 -2.09
CA LEU A 85 -6.34 12.82 -1.92
C LEU A 85 -7.07 13.91 -1.14
N GLU A 86 -6.52 14.39 -0.02
CA GLU A 86 -7.14 15.44 0.81
C GLU A 86 -7.22 16.79 0.10
N HIS A 87 -6.30 17.09 -0.83
CA HIS A 87 -6.36 18.27 -1.70
C HIS A 87 -7.27 18.07 -2.94
N GLY A 88 -8.00 16.95 -3.03
CA GLY A 88 -9.01 16.70 -4.05
C GLY A 88 -8.47 16.10 -5.37
N TYR A 89 -7.21 15.70 -5.42
CA TYR A 89 -6.66 14.97 -6.56
C TYR A 89 -7.05 13.50 -6.51
N ARG A 90 -6.99 12.84 -7.66
CA ARG A 90 -7.30 11.41 -7.80
C ARG A 90 -6.03 10.65 -8.10
N ILE A 91 -5.91 9.47 -7.49
CA ILE A 91 -4.79 8.55 -7.72
C ILE A 91 -5.35 7.32 -8.42
N ALA A 92 -4.91 7.07 -9.64
CA ALA A 92 -5.22 5.82 -10.32
C ALA A 92 -4.37 4.69 -9.71
N VAL A 93 -4.99 3.52 -9.51
CA VAL A 93 -4.33 2.31 -9.01
C VAL A 93 -4.58 1.16 -9.99
N VAL A 94 -3.59 0.27 -10.09
CA VAL A 94 -3.65 -0.91 -10.96
C VAL A 94 -3.23 -2.11 -10.12
N GLU A 95 -4.06 -3.14 -10.12
CA GLU A 95 -3.75 -4.40 -9.45
C GLU A 95 -2.67 -5.17 -10.22
N THR A 96 -1.82 -5.89 -9.49
CA THR A 96 -0.74 -6.68 -10.06
C THR A 96 -0.50 -7.92 -9.20
N ASP A 97 -0.10 -9.02 -9.85
CA ASP A 97 0.35 -10.24 -9.18
C ASP A 97 1.82 -10.14 -8.71
N TYR A 98 2.44 -8.96 -8.86
CA TYR A 98 3.80 -8.73 -8.40
C TYR A 98 3.86 -8.62 -6.88
N GLU A 99 4.57 -9.54 -6.25
CA GLU A 99 4.89 -9.47 -4.83
C GLU A 99 6.12 -8.59 -4.60
N SER A 100 5.91 -7.44 -3.95
CA SER A 100 7.04 -6.60 -3.51
C SER A 100 7.66 -7.18 -2.24
N PHE A 101 8.98 -7.35 -2.26
CA PHE A 101 9.77 -7.66 -1.07
C PHE A 101 10.51 -6.41 -0.60
N GLY A 102 10.05 -5.81 0.49
CA GLY A 102 10.73 -4.72 1.19
C GLY A 102 11.87 -5.26 2.06
N VAL A 103 12.92 -4.46 2.25
CA VAL A 103 14.04 -4.79 3.14
C VAL A 103 14.14 -3.69 4.18
N ASP A 104 13.46 -3.87 5.31
CA ASP A 104 13.33 -2.85 6.36
C ASP A 104 14.04 -3.27 7.66
N THR A 105 14.32 -4.56 7.83
CA THR A 105 15.01 -5.14 9.00
C THR A 105 16.28 -5.90 8.60
N PRO A 106 17.23 -6.13 9.54
CA PRO A 106 18.35 -7.03 9.31
C PRO A 106 17.93 -8.42 8.84
N GLU A 107 16.82 -8.95 9.38
CA GLU A 107 16.25 -10.23 9.01
C GLU A 107 15.74 -10.23 7.55
N ASP A 108 15.08 -9.15 7.12
CA ASP A 108 14.67 -8.99 5.72
C ASP A 108 15.88 -8.95 4.79
N LEU A 109 17.00 -8.38 5.23
CA LEU A 109 18.23 -8.33 4.44
C LEU A 109 18.83 -9.73 4.26
N GLU A 110 18.83 -10.56 5.30
CA GLU A 110 19.26 -11.95 5.20
C GLU A 110 18.37 -12.74 4.23
N GLU A 111 17.07 -12.54 4.31
CA GLU A 111 16.11 -13.17 3.39
C GLU A 111 16.28 -12.65 1.94
N ALA A 112 16.52 -11.34 1.76
CA ALA A 112 16.83 -10.76 0.45
C ALA A 112 18.07 -11.42 -0.18
N ARG A 113 19.12 -11.65 0.62
CA ARG A 113 20.35 -12.31 0.17
C ARG A 113 20.08 -13.75 -0.28
N ARG A 114 19.33 -14.52 0.53
CA ARG A 114 18.92 -15.89 0.16
C ARG A 114 18.17 -15.90 -1.17
N ARG A 115 17.22 -14.97 -1.37
CA ARG A 115 16.45 -14.84 -2.63
C ARG A 115 17.31 -14.43 -3.82
N ALA A 116 18.30 -13.56 -3.62
CA ALA A 116 19.20 -13.09 -4.66
C ALA A 116 20.17 -14.19 -5.13
N ASP A 117 20.74 -14.96 -4.20
CA ASP A 117 21.66 -16.06 -4.51
C ASP A 117 20.96 -17.17 -5.33
N ILE A 118 19.69 -17.44 -5.05
CA ILE A 118 18.87 -18.39 -5.83
C ILE A 118 18.61 -17.88 -7.27
N ARG A 119 18.50 -16.56 -7.47
CA ARG A 119 18.29 -15.96 -8.80
C ARG A 119 19.57 -15.83 -9.62
N GLY A 120 20.74 -15.79 -8.98
CA GLY A 120 22.06 -15.76 -9.63
C GLY A 120 22.58 -17.12 -10.11
N ALA A 121 21.88 -18.22 -9.81
CA ALA A 121 22.21 -19.57 -10.24
C ALA A 121 21.50 -20.01 -11.56
N LYS A 122 20.98 -19.05 -12.33
CA LYS A 122 20.44 -19.26 -13.68
C LYS A 122 21.38 -18.72 -14.74
#